data_AF-A0AAF0DJX6-F1
#
_entry.id   AF-A0AAF0DJX6-F1
#
_cell.length_a   1.000
_cell.length_b   1.000
_cell.length_c   1.000
_cell.angle_alpha   90.00
_cell.angle_beta   90.00
_cell.angle_gamma   90.00
#
_symmetry.space_group_name_H-M   'P 1'
#
loop_
_entity.id
_entity.type
_entity.pdbx_description
1 polymer ?
#
loop_
_entity_poly.entity_id
_entity_poly.type
_entity_poly.pdbx_seq_one_letter_code
_entity_poly.pdbx_strand_id
1 'polypeptide(L)'
;MAESLNFRAPRPRHHWTNYQKQVLCLLKKCYSNHWEHLAKIFNYIFSRELKRNGYFYGMPARVIVSQWHTLRDKRFPVFTQIDSLSFPIKEHDLIRTITKAAHGLGIVLIEANISRRTPVTERETPLAQPRAATNVLLPVSPPITPSPHSAQLLAQPEIKPRLLFRYWSGKSSGVNSVSYFCAGLWEAQPEVIPPPDSDRRVLHALAKTHLSRYDIKSPFISLYDTPLAPFHRALQVEDGMLTIFDISSFDDRRIFAAVDILKNDPLSRQISRRSYRGYSEFLIWGDIPAEYIVGSIRAHDLLALPAQHRKLLQISTIKSFRYNQRPLKSRLRSRQTPVDRMTGYLLGNIFCKIKLPEKVAAELAVKIAKGWRFKTDKANGYLLFLQGVTAAYHSSRVSAERFQRPVKLSVVRGSRIDRSDDWEMVNSSDDNDWETVDRLQEHDYGVTRSRSGIAVSANHAGEEDDFTRDRARVRRIIGF
;
A
#
# COMPACT_ATOMS: atom_id res chain seq x y z
N MET A 1 40.59 25.76 2.46
CA MET A 1 40.19 24.33 2.50
C MET A 1 38.67 24.27 2.60
N ALA A 2 37.98 23.97 1.49
CA ALA A 2 36.52 23.85 1.47
C ALA A 2 36.14 22.40 1.77
N GLU A 3 35.53 22.15 2.93
CA GLU A 3 34.88 20.87 3.21
C GLU A 3 33.78 20.64 2.17
N SER A 4 33.99 19.64 1.30
CA SER A 4 33.01 19.24 0.31
C SER A 4 31.73 18.79 1.03
N LEU A 5 30.65 19.55 0.89
CA LEU A 5 29.32 19.22 1.41
C LEU A 5 28.86 17.88 0.82
N ASN A 6 28.99 16.80 1.60
CA ASN A 6 28.54 15.47 1.19
C ASN A 6 27.02 15.36 1.36
N PHE A 7 26.26 15.76 0.34
CA PHE A 7 24.80 15.68 0.29
C PHE A 7 24.24 14.25 0.37
N ARG A 8 25.10 13.20 0.31
CA ARG A 8 24.70 11.79 0.45
C ARG A 8 24.72 11.29 1.89
N ALA A 9 25.32 12.02 2.82
CA ALA A 9 25.30 11.62 4.22
C ALA A 9 23.86 11.65 4.76
N PRO A 10 23.33 10.55 5.32
CA PRO A 10 21.99 10.54 5.89
C PRO A 10 21.92 11.58 7.00
N ARG A 11 20.88 12.43 6.97
CA ARG A 11 20.68 13.46 8.00
C ARG A 11 20.76 12.80 9.39
N PRO A 12 21.58 13.33 10.32
CA PRO A 12 21.69 12.79 11.66
C PRO A 12 20.30 12.65 12.27
N ARG A 13 20.00 11.47 12.80
CA ARG A 13 18.72 11.21 13.47
C ARG A 13 18.85 11.60 14.92
N HIS A 14 17.97 12.47 15.40
CA HIS A 14 17.91 12.79 16.83
C HIS A 14 17.64 11.55 17.66
N HIS A 15 18.48 11.32 18.67
CA HIS A 15 18.27 10.29 19.68
C HIS A 15 17.38 10.82 20.81
N TRP A 16 16.18 10.26 20.94
CA TRP A 16 15.19 10.69 21.93
C TRP A 16 15.49 10.11 23.31
N THR A 17 15.82 10.97 24.26
CA THR A 17 16.04 10.57 25.67
C THR A 17 14.71 10.23 26.36
N ASN A 18 14.76 9.47 27.46
CA ASN A 18 13.56 9.17 28.24
C ASN A 18 12.90 10.45 28.79
N TYR A 19 13.71 11.41 29.26
CA TYR A 19 13.25 12.70 29.73
C TYR A 19 12.51 13.51 28.65
N GLN A 20 13.02 13.54 27.42
CA GLN A 20 12.32 14.17 26.29
C GLN A 20 10.99 13.50 25.98
N LYS A 21 10.95 12.16 25.99
CA LYS A 21 9.71 11.40 25.77
C LYS A 21 8.69 11.68 26.88
N GLN A 22 9.12 11.80 28.14
CA GLN A 22 8.25 12.14 29.26
C GLN A 22 7.62 13.53 29.10
N VAL A 23 8.43 14.56 28.83
CA VAL A 23 7.95 15.92 28.58
C VAL A 23 6.95 15.95 27.40
N LEU A 24 7.25 15.23 26.31
CA LEU A 24 6.35 15.14 25.16
C LEU A 24 5.00 14.48 25.51
N CYS A 25 5.02 13.39 26.28
CA CYS A 25 3.80 12.72 26.73
C CYS A 25 2.97 13.65 27.65
N LEU A 26 3.60 14.34 28.59
CA LEU A 26 2.94 15.29 29.49
C LEU A 26 2.35 16.48 28.75
N LEU A 27 3.10 17.08 27.82
CA LEU A 27 2.63 18.18 26.96
C LEU A 27 1.30 17.83 26.30
N LYS A 28 1.17 16.61 25.79
CA LYS A 28 -0.05 16.19 25.09
C LYS A 28 -1.15 15.64 26.00
N LYS A 29 -0.81 15.02 27.13
CA LYS A 29 -1.79 14.52 28.11
C LYS A 29 -2.46 15.69 28.84
N CYS A 30 -1.69 16.69 29.24
CA CYS A 30 -2.13 17.77 30.13
C CYS A 30 -2.69 18.99 29.40
N TYR A 31 -2.33 19.19 28.12
CA TYR A 31 -2.70 20.41 27.41
C TYR A 31 -3.31 20.14 26.03
N SER A 32 -4.32 20.95 25.68
CA SER A 32 -5.06 20.90 24.42
C SER A 32 -4.52 21.87 23.36
N ASN A 33 -3.37 22.50 23.62
CA ASN A 33 -2.75 23.44 22.69
C ASN A 33 -2.46 22.83 21.30
N HIS A 34 -2.40 23.69 20.29
CA HIS A 34 -1.97 23.32 18.94
C HIS A 34 -0.54 22.77 18.95
N TRP A 35 -0.25 21.81 18.06
CA TRP A 35 1.07 21.15 18.00
C TRP A 35 2.23 22.09 17.74
N GLU A 36 2.00 23.23 17.07
CA GLU A 36 3.03 24.26 16.89
C GLU A 36 3.43 24.91 18.21
N HIS A 37 2.48 25.18 19.10
CA HIS A 37 2.76 25.74 20.43
C HIS A 37 3.47 24.71 21.31
N LEU A 38 2.99 23.46 21.31
CA LEU A 38 3.66 22.38 22.05
C LEU A 38 5.09 22.13 21.55
N ALA A 39 5.32 22.22 20.23
CA ALA A 39 6.66 22.10 19.66
C ALA A 39 7.58 23.26 20.05
N LYS A 40 7.07 24.50 20.09
CA LYS A 40 7.84 25.67 20.59
C LYS A 40 8.26 25.46 22.04
N ILE A 41 7.33 25.04 22.90
CA ILE A 41 7.62 24.75 24.33
C ILE A 41 8.68 23.64 24.44
N PHE A 42 8.50 22.53 23.72
CA PHE A 42 9.47 21.44 23.71
C PHE A 42 10.87 21.90 23.25
N ASN A 43 10.93 22.67 22.16
CA ASN A 43 12.18 23.19 21.62
C ASN A 43 12.86 24.18 22.57
N TYR A 44 12.09 24.95 23.33
CA TYR A 44 12.63 25.86 24.34
C TYR A 44 13.28 25.09 25.50
N ILE A 45 12.57 24.08 26.04
CA ILE A 45 13.07 23.22 27.13
C ILE A 45 14.37 22.51 26.72
N PHE A 46 14.46 22.03 25.48
CA PHE A 46 15.60 21.23 24.98
C PHE A 46 16.52 21.99 24.02
N SER A 47 16.50 23.32 24.04
CA SER A 47 17.20 24.14 23.03
C SER A 47 18.70 23.85 22.96
N ARG A 48 19.35 23.58 24.10
CA ARG A 48 20.77 23.28 24.19
C ARG A 48 21.11 21.92 23.58
N GLU A 49 20.37 20.87 23.93
CA GLU A 49 20.56 19.51 23.41
C GLU A 49 20.25 19.44 21.92
N LEU A 50 19.20 20.12 21.49
CA LEU A 50 18.80 20.17 20.07
C LEU A 50 19.89 20.85 19.24
N LYS A 51 20.44 21.98 19.69
CA LYS A 51 21.55 22.66 19.01
C LYS A 51 22.79 21.77 18.90
N ARG A 52 23.15 21.05 19.97
CA ARG A 52 24.27 20.09 19.96
C ARG A 52 24.08 18.97 18.93
N ASN A 53 22.83 18.59 18.64
CA ASN A 53 22.49 17.56 17.66
C ASN A 53 22.20 18.13 16.25
N GLY A 54 22.54 19.40 15.99
CA GLY A 54 22.37 20.04 14.68
C GLY A 54 20.97 20.60 14.40
N TYR A 55 20.09 20.67 15.41
CA TYR A 55 18.76 21.28 15.31
C TYR A 55 18.79 22.74 15.81
N PHE A 56 19.49 23.61 15.08
CA PHE A 56 19.69 25.01 15.48
C PHE A 56 18.38 25.81 15.59
N TYR A 57 17.39 25.48 14.77
CA TYR A 57 16.06 26.09 14.75
C TYR A 57 15.00 25.27 15.50
N GLY A 58 15.44 24.29 16.31
CA GLY A 58 14.56 23.34 16.98
C GLY A 58 14.00 22.26 16.04
N MET A 59 13.17 21.39 16.60
CA MET A 59 12.48 20.35 15.85
C MET A 59 11.21 20.88 15.18
N PRO A 60 10.94 20.51 13.92
CA PRO A 60 9.65 20.79 13.29
C PRO A 60 8.50 20.11 14.04
N ALA A 61 7.34 20.76 14.15
CA ALA A 61 6.16 20.21 14.84
C ALA A 61 5.76 18.82 14.33
N ARG A 62 5.87 18.56 13.02
CA ARG A 62 5.61 17.22 12.43
C ARG A 62 6.48 16.11 13.02
N VAL A 63 7.72 16.41 13.43
CA VAL A 63 8.64 15.43 14.03
C VAL A 63 8.19 15.11 15.46
N ILE A 64 7.81 16.14 16.21
CA ILE A 64 7.24 16.02 17.56
C ILE A 64 5.95 15.17 17.53
N VAL A 65 5.02 15.49 16.62
CA VAL A 65 3.76 14.76 16.39
C VAL A 65 4.03 13.28 16.07
N SER A 66 4.91 13.02 15.10
CA SER A 66 5.25 11.65 14.69
C SER A 66 5.85 10.84 15.84
N GLN A 67 6.68 11.48 16.68
CA GLN A 67 7.26 10.81 17.84
C GLN A 67 6.20 10.49 18.88
N TRP A 68 5.28 11.43 19.18
CA TRP A 68 4.21 11.18 20.13
C TRP A 68 3.31 10.00 19.71
N HIS A 69 2.91 9.95 18.42
CA HIS A 69 2.16 8.81 17.90
C HIS A 69 2.95 7.50 18.03
N THR A 70 4.25 7.52 17.76
CA THR A 70 5.11 6.33 17.93
C THR A 70 5.14 5.86 19.38
N LEU A 71 5.21 6.78 20.35
CA LEU A 71 5.20 6.45 21.78
C LEU A 71 3.87 5.82 22.21
N ARG A 72 2.75 6.37 21.75
CA ARG A 72 1.39 5.87 22.02
C ARG A 72 1.14 4.52 21.37
N ASP A 73 1.33 4.43 20.05
CA ASP A 73 0.92 3.28 19.24
C ASP A 73 1.74 2.04 19.58
N LYS A 74 3.01 2.21 19.97
CA LYS A 74 3.88 1.11 20.42
C LYS A 74 3.85 0.89 21.94
N ARG A 75 3.02 1.61 22.69
CA ARG A 75 2.90 1.49 24.16
C ARG A 75 4.26 1.52 24.88
N PHE A 76 5.12 2.49 24.56
CA PHE A 76 6.43 2.60 25.21
C PHE A 76 6.26 2.72 26.74
N PRO A 77 7.19 2.18 27.55
CA PRO A 77 7.06 2.21 29.02
C PRO A 77 6.79 3.61 29.58
N VAL A 78 7.48 4.63 29.06
CA VAL A 78 7.26 6.04 29.43
C VAL A 78 5.85 6.53 29.09
N PHE A 79 5.30 6.10 27.97
CA PHE A 79 3.94 6.47 27.59
C PHE A 79 2.94 5.82 28.55
N THR A 80 3.06 4.50 28.77
CA THR A 80 2.17 3.76 29.67
C THR A 80 2.21 4.32 31.09
N GLN A 81 3.41 4.61 31.61
CA GLN A 81 3.60 5.22 32.92
C GLN A 81 2.87 6.57 33.02
N ILE A 82 3.04 7.46 32.03
CA ILE A 82 2.39 8.77 32.06
C ILE A 82 0.90 8.66 31.83
N ASP A 83 0.43 7.77 30.95
CA ASP A 83 -0.98 7.53 30.65
C ASP A 83 -1.73 7.02 31.88
N SER A 84 -1.09 6.14 32.68
CA SER A 84 -1.65 5.58 33.92
C SER A 84 -1.63 6.51 35.13
N LEU A 85 -0.90 7.65 35.08
CA LEU A 85 -0.90 8.60 36.20
C LEU A 85 -2.33 9.14 36.43
N SER A 86 -2.90 8.82 37.59
CA SER A 86 -4.24 9.21 38.05
C SER A 86 -4.22 10.35 39.09
N PHE A 87 -3.04 10.86 39.44
CA PHE A 87 -2.83 11.86 40.50
C PHE A 87 -2.98 13.30 39.99
N PRO A 88 -3.14 14.32 40.87
CA PRO A 88 -3.15 15.71 40.46
C PRO A 88 -1.82 16.07 39.79
N ILE A 89 -1.83 16.02 38.46
CA ILE A 89 -0.62 16.07 37.63
C ILE A 89 0.16 17.38 37.87
N LYS A 90 -0.50 18.41 38.44
CA LYS A 90 0.05 19.73 38.78
C LYS A 90 1.28 19.69 39.70
N GLU A 91 1.53 18.61 40.42
CA GLU A 91 2.70 18.46 41.31
C GLU A 91 3.95 17.89 40.63
N HIS A 92 3.85 17.43 39.37
CA HIS A 92 5.01 16.88 38.68
C HIS A 92 6.02 17.99 38.33
N ASP A 93 7.29 17.83 38.71
CA ASP A 93 8.34 18.83 38.41
C ASP A 93 8.49 19.17 36.91
N LEU A 94 8.15 18.21 36.05
CA LEU A 94 8.13 18.41 34.60
C LEU A 94 7.01 19.36 34.17
N ILE A 95 5.87 19.39 34.86
CA ILE A 95 4.81 20.36 34.58
C ILE A 95 5.25 21.76 34.98
N ARG A 96 5.93 21.93 36.12
CA ARG A 96 6.52 23.23 36.48
C ARG A 96 7.49 23.71 35.39
N THR A 97 8.30 22.79 34.85
CA THR A 97 9.22 23.08 33.74
C THR A 97 8.46 23.49 32.47
N ILE A 98 7.39 22.77 32.11
CA ILE A 98 6.53 23.09 30.96
C ILE A 98 5.86 24.45 31.13
N THR A 99 5.28 24.74 32.29
CA THR A 99 4.60 26.01 32.59
C THR A 99 5.58 27.19 32.54
N LYS A 100 6.77 27.05 33.15
CA LYS A 100 7.82 28.07 33.08
C LYS A 100 8.27 28.33 31.64
N ALA A 101 8.44 27.28 30.84
CA ALA A 101 8.81 27.40 29.43
C ALA A 101 7.70 28.08 28.60
N ALA A 102 6.44 27.70 28.81
CA ALA A 102 5.31 28.31 28.11
C ALA A 102 5.16 29.80 28.46
N HIS A 103 5.31 30.16 29.74
CA HIS A 103 5.33 31.55 30.19
C HIS A 103 6.47 32.34 29.55
N GLY A 104 7.70 31.80 29.52
CA GLY A 104 8.84 32.44 28.86
C GLY A 104 8.66 32.65 27.35
N LEU A 105 7.76 31.90 26.71
CA LEU A 105 7.42 32.04 25.30
C LEU A 105 6.15 32.88 25.04
N GLY A 106 5.47 33.37 26.09
CA GLY A 106 4.17 34.02 25.94
C GLY A 106 3.06 33.10 25.41
N ILE A 107 3.17 31.79 25.64
CA ILE A 107 2.19 30.80 25.18
C ILE A 107 1.23 30.48 26.33
N VAL A 108 -0.05 30.81 26.16
CA VAL A 108 -1.11 30.43 27.10
C VAL A 108 -1.39 28.94 27.00
N LEU A 109 -1.22 28.21 28.11
CA LEU A 109 -1.52 26.78 28.20
C LEU A 109 -3.02 26.55 28.40
N ILE A 110 -3.59 25.66 27.59
CA ILE A 110 -5.00 25.27 27.65
C ILE A 110 -5.06 23.90 28.30
N GLU A 111 -5.48 23.81 29.56
CA GLU A 111 -5.61 22.53 30.27
C GLU A 111 -6.55 21.58 29.50
N ALA A 112 -6.13 20.33 29.31
CA ALA A 112 -7.01 19.29 28.82
C ALA A 112 -8.02 18.95 29.91
N ASN A 113 -9.32 18.87 29.56
CA ASN A 113 -10.38 18.45 30.47
C ASN A 113 -10.19 16.98 30.88
N ILE A 114 -9.28 16.74 31.83
CA ILE A 114 -8.98 15.40 32.36
C ILE A 114 -10.06 14.97 33.37
N SER A 115 -10.83 15.92 33.92
CA SER A 115 -11.80 15.68 35.00
C SER A 115 -13.17 15.11 34.58
N ARG A 116 -13.36 14.57 33.36
CA ARG A 116 -14.65 14.00 32.92
C ARG A 116 -14.56 12.60 32.33
N ARG A 117 -13.71 11.75 32.90
CA ARG A 117 -13.86 10.29 32.79
C ARG A 117 -14.13 9.73 34.19
N THR A 118 -15.30 10.02 34.73
CA THR A 118 -15.89 9.13 35.74
C THR A 118 -16.12 7.77 35.08
N PRO A 119 -15.82 6.65 35.75
CA PRO A 119 -16.24 5.35 35.27
C PRO A 119 -17.77 5.36 35.20
N VAL A 120 -18.30 5.04 34.01
CA VAL A 120 -19.74 4.93 33.79
C VAL A 120 -20.23 3.77 34.65
N THR A 121 -20.88 4.10 35.76
CA THR A 121 -21.76 3.19 36.49
C THR A 121 -22.89 2.80 35.53
N GLU A 122 -23.05 1.51 35.29
CA GLU A 122 -24.17 0.92 34.56
C GLU A 122 -25.49 1.50 35.08
N ARG A 123 -26.24 2.19 34.21
CA ARG A 123 -27.63 2.53 34.45
C ARG A 123 -28.50 1.62 33.62
N GLU A 124 -29.31 0.86 34.33
CA GLU A 124 -30.38 -0.01 33.82
C GLU A 124 -31.31 0.75 32.89
N THR A 125 -31.71 0.06 31.82
CA THR A 125 -32.64 0.57 30.79
C THR A 125 -34.07 0.23 31.22
N PRO A 126 -35.01 1.19 31.32
CA PRO A 126 -36.42 0.87 31.55
C PRO A 126 -37.09 0.35 30.27
N LEU A 127 -37.82 -0.75 30.42
CA LEU A 127 -38.72 -1.34 29.43
C LEU A 127 -39.81 -0.33 29.02
N ALA A 128 -39.88 0.00 27.73
CA ALA A 128 -40.99 0.73 27.13
C ALA A 128 -42.00 -0.23 26.49
N GLN A 129 -43.27 -0.05 26.86
CA GLN A 129 -44.44 -0.77 26.35
C GLN A 129 -44.77 -0.36 24.90
N PRO A 130 -45.37 -1.25 24.08
CA PRO A 130 -45.79 -0.93 22.72
C PRO A 130 -47.17 -0.27 22.67
N ARG A 131 -47.28 0.84 21.93
CA ARG A 131 -48.55 1.42 21.49
C ARG A 131 -48.93 0.89 20.11
N ALA A 132 -50.18 0.47 19.98
CA ALA A 132 -50.82 0.08 18.73
C ALA A 132 -51.03 1.30 17.82
N ALA A 133 -50.71 1.16 16.54
CA ALA A 133 -51.17 2.04 15.49
C ALA A 133 -51.53 1.23 14.24
N THR A 134 -52.72 1.51 13.74
CA THR A 134 -53.45 0.86 12.65
C THR A 134 -52.78 1.08 11.29
N ASN A 135 -52.54 -0.01 10.55
CA ASN A 135 -51.98 0.00 9.20
C ASN A 135 -53.07 0.14 8.13
N VAL A 136 -52.89 1.09 7.20
CA VAL A 136 -53.52 1.09 5.87
C VAL A 136 -52.52 0.46 4.90
N LEU A 137 -52.90 -0.64 4.26
CA LEU A 137 -52.10 -1.42 3.31
C LEU A 137 -52.12 -0.78 1.92
N LEU A 138 -50.93 -0.50 1.37
CA LEU A 138 -50.68 -0.44 -0.07
C LEU A 138 -49.58 -1.46 -0.43
N PRO A 139 -49.63 -2.09 -1.62
CA PRO A 139 -48.72 -3.17 -1.98
C PRO A 139 -47.35 -2.60 -2.38
N VAL A 140 -46.40 -2.61 -1.44
CA VAL A 140 -44.98 -2.34 -1.70
C VAL A 140 -44.32 -3.65 -2.13
N SER A 141 -43.68 -3.64 -3.30
CA SER A 141 -42.86 -4.76 -3.78
C SER A 141 -41.78 -5.13 -2.76
N PRO A 142 -41.43 -6.42 -2.61
CA PRO A 142 -40.55 -6.86 -1.53
C PRO A 142 -39.17 -6.19 -1.65
N PRO A 143 -38.63 -5.62 -0.56
CA PRO A 143 -37.27 -5.12 -0.55
C PRO A 143 -36.31 -6.29 -0.79
N ILE A 144 -35.46 -6.15 -1.80
CA ILE A 144 -34.35 -7.08 -2.07
C ILE A 144 -33.41 -7.00 -0.87
N THR A 145 -33.53 -7.93 0.06
CA THR A 145 -32.67 -8.04 1.24
C THR A 145 -31.26 -8.41 0.77
N PRO A 146 -30.24 -7.58 1.01
CA PRO A 146 -28.87 -7.95 0.66
C PRO A 146 -28.45 -9.17 1.47
N SER A 147 -27.82 -10.14 0.79
CA SER A 147 -27.32 -11.38 1.41
C SER A 147 -26.45 -11.06 2.64
N PRO A 148 -26.61 -11.79 3.77
CA PRO A 148 -25.90 -11.54 5.03
C PRO A 148 -24.37 -11.58 4.89
N HIS A 149 -23.84 -12.17 3.82
CA HIS A 149 -22.41 -12.21 3.50
C HIS A 149 -21.78 -10.83 3.25
N SER A 150 -22.56 -9.83 2.82
CA SER A 150 -21.99 -8.51 2.41
C SER A 150 -21.63 -7.62 3.61
N ALA A 151 -22.33 -7.77 4.74
CA ALA A 151 -22.12 -6.95 5.93
C ALA A 151 -20.95 -7.44 6.81
N GLN A 152 -20.67 -8.75 6.82
CA GLN A 152 -19.61 -9.35 7.65
C GLN A 152 -18.18 -9.07 7.15
N LEU A 153 -18.01 -8.68 5.88
CA LEU A 153 -16.69 -8.40 5.27
C LEU A 153 -15.96 -7.16 5.83
N LEU A 154 -16.60 -6.35 6.67
CA LEU A 154 -16.05 -5.05 7.13
C LEU A 154 -15.38 -5.08 8.51
N ALA A 155 -15.47 -6.17 9.29
CA ALA A 155 -15.17 -6.14 10.73
C ALA A 155 -14.26 -7.25 11.30
N GLN A 156 -13.54 -8.01 10.47
CA GLN A 156 -12.74 -9.16 10.95
C GLN A 156 -11.26 -8.77 11.25
N PRO A 157 -10.68 -9.18 12.42
CA PRO A 157 -9.25 -9.02 12.76
C PRO A 157 -8.35 -9.86 11.82
N GLU A 158 -7.01 -9.73 11.90
CA GLU A 158 -5.97 -10.26 10.97
C GLU A 158 -6.12 -11.73 10.53
N ILE A 159 -7.13 -11.99 9.71
CA ILE A 159 -7.44 -13.27 9.11
C ILE A 159 -6.74 -13.32 7.76
N LYS A 160 -6.05 -14.44 7.52
CA LYS A 160 -5.54 -14.86 6.22
C LYS A 160 -6.43 -14.31 5.10
N PRO A 161 -5.88 -13.53 4.14
CA PRO A 161 -6.71 -12.96 3.08
C PRO A 161 -7.33 -14.09 2.27
N ARG A 162 -8.63 -14.00 1.98
CA ARG A 162 -9.30 -14.96 1.10
C ARG A 162 -8.82 -14.82 -0.34
N LEU A 163 -8.83 -13.60 -0.88
CA LEU A 163 -8.33 -13.34 -2.23
C LEU A 163 -6.89 -12.82 -2.24
N LEU A 164 -6.09 -13.45 -3.11
CA LEU A 164 -4.72 -13.06 -3.43
C LEU A 164 -4.54 -12.83 -4.94
N PHE A 165 -3.49 -12.10 -5.32
CA PHE A 165 -3.25 -11.63 -6.69
C PHE A 165 -1.80 -11.82 -7.11
N ARG A 166 -1.56 -12.23 -8.35
CA ARG A 166 -0.21 -12.31 -8.92
C ARG A 166 -0.20 -11.79 -10.35
N TYR A 167 0.86 -11.08 -10.70
CA TYR A 167 1.25 -10.88 -12.08
C TYR A 167 2.35 -11.87 -12.43
N TRP A 168 2.26 -12.51 -13.58
CA TRP A 168 3.28 -13.42 -14.11
C TRP A 168 3.38 -13.30 -15.63
N SER A 169 4.51 -13.73 -16.17
CA SER A 169 4.84 -13.76 -17.61
C SER A 169 5.81 -14.91 -17.89
N GLY A 170 6.22 -15.10 -19.15
CA GLY A 170 7.24 -16.11 -19.51
C GLY A 170 8.61 -15.91 -18.83
N LYS A 171 8.86 -14.72 -18.26
CA LYS A 171 10.07 -14.42 -17.47
C LYS A 171 9.93 -14.74 -15.98
N SER A 172 8.76 -15.20 -15.54
CA SER A 172 8.53 -15.55 -14.14
C SER A 172 9.11 -16.94 -13.86
N SER A 173 9.87 -17.06 -12.77
CA SER A 173 10.44 -18.35 -12.35
C SER A 173 9.33 -19.38 -12.04
N GLY A 174 9.60 -20.65 -12.39
CA GLY A 174 8.72 -21.79 -12.18
C GLY A 174 7.62 -21.94 -13.22
N VAL A 175 6.76 -22.93 -13.02
CA VAL A 175 5.61 -23.17 -13.89
C VAL A 175 4.52 -22.17 -13.53
N ASN A 176 4.07 -21.36 -14.48
CA ASN A 176 2.98 -20.41 -14.28
C ASN A 176 1.98 -20.59 -15.43
N SER A 177 0.74 -20.97 -15.12
CA SER A 177 -0.31 -21.17 -16.12
C SER A 177 -1.67 -20.76 -15.56
N VAL A 178 -2.70 -20.77 -16.41
CA VAL A 178 -4.07 -20.47 -15.98
C VAL A 178 -4.71 -21.57 -15.13
N SER A 179 -4.08 -22.75 -15.06
CA SER A 179 -4.60 -23.93 -14.35
C SER A 179 -3.64 -24.48 -13.29
N TYR A 180 -2.41 -23.98 -13.19
CA TYR A 180 -1.41 -24.51 -12.28
C TYR A 180 -0.25 -23.54 -12.08
N PHE A 181 0.27 -23.46 -10.85
CA PHE A 181 1.52 -22.77 -10.55
C PHE A 181 2.44 -23.68 -9.75
N CYS A 182 3.74 -23.67 -10.04
CA CYS A 182 4.76 -24.35 -9.24
C CYS A 182 5.97 -23.42 -9.05
N ALA A 183 6.51 -23.34 -7.83
CA ALA A 183 7.66 -22.49 -7.58
C ALA A 183 8.90 -22.96 -8.35
N GLY A 184 9.80 -22.03 -8.66
CA GLY A 184 10.97 -22.28 -9.48
C GLY A 184 11.86 -23.43 -9.02
N LEU A 185 11.95 -23.70 -7.71
CA LEU A 185 12.78 -24.79 -7.18
C LEU A 185 12.31 -26.18 -7.67
N TRP A 186 11.01 -26.38 -7.92
CA TRP A 186 10.44 -27.68 -8.29
C TRP A 186 9.93 -27.73 -9.73
N GLU A 187 10.30 -26.76 -10.56
CA GLU A 187 9.89 -26.69 -11.96
C GLU A 187 10.14 -27.99 -12.73
N ALA A 188 11.25 -28.67 -12.45
CA ALA A 188 11.61 -29.94 -13.09
C ALA A 188 10.90 -31.17 -12.49
N GLN A 189 10.39 -31.09 -11.26
CA GLN A 189 9.83 -32.21 -10.50
C GLN A 189 8.66 -31.75 -9.59
N PRO A 190 7.54 -31.29 -10.17
CA PRO A 190 6.41 -30.77 -9.40
C PRO A 190 5.71 -31.82 -8.53
N GLU A 191 5.88 -33.11 -8.84
CA GLU A 191 5.33 -34.25 -8.08
C GLU A 191 6.01 -34.44 -6.70
N VAL A 192 7.22 -33.89 -6.52
CA VAL A 192 8.09 -34.16 -5.35
C VAL A 192 8.27 -32.89 -4.51
N ILE A 193 7.17 -32.21 -4.19
CA ILE A 193 7.20 -31.04 -3.32
C ILE A 193 7.16 -31.51 -1.85
N PRO A 194 8.27 -31.36 -1.09
CA PRO A 194 8.25 -31.72 0.32
C PRO A 194 7.37 -30.72 1.10
N PRO A 195 6.86 -31.11 2.28
CA PRO A 195 6.25 -30.14 3.17
C PRO A 195 7.24 -29.02 3.51
N PRO A 196 6.75 -27.82 3.90
CA PRO A 196 7.61 -26.74 4.37
C PRO A 196 8.55 -27.22 5.49
N ASP A 197 9.79 -26.76 5.45
CA ASP A 197 10.79 -27.10 6.47
C ASP A 197 10.28 -26.71 7.86
N SER A 198 10.39 -27.65 8.81
CA SER A 198 9.98 -27.43 10.20
C SER A 198 10.94 -26.50 10.95
N ASP A 199 12.20 -26.38 10.52
CA ASP A 199 13.15 -25.39 11.03
C ASP A 199 12.85 -24.00 10.44
N ARG A 200 12.26 -23.16 11.29
CA ARG A 200 11.93 -21.77 10.98
C ARG A 200 13.13 -20.97 10.46
N ARG A 201 14.36 -21.29 10.87
CA ARG A 201 15.57 -20.57 10.43
C ARG A 201 15.83 -20.84 8.95
N VAL A 202 15.70 -22.09 8.52
CA VAL A 202 15.85 -22.49 7.11
C VAL A 202 14.75 -21.84 6.29
N LEU A 203 13.50 -21.91 6.74
CA LEU A 203 12.37 -21.28 6.07
C LEU A 203 12.56 -19.76 5.91
N HIS A 204 12.98 -19.07 6.98
CA HIS A 204 13.26 -17.64 6.92
C HIS A 204 14.42 -17.31 5.98
N ALA A 205 15.48 -18.11 5.96
CA ALA A 205 16.60 -17.92 5.04
C ALA A 205 16.16 -18.06 3.58
N LEU A 206 15.43 -19.13 3.24
CA LEU A 206 14.87 -19.35 1.91
C LEU A 206 13.94 -18.22 1.49
N ALA A 207 13.08 -17.76 2.41
CA ALA A 207 12.16 -16.67 2.13
C ALA A 207 12.88 -15.33 1.93
N LYS A 208 13.93 -15.03 2.70
CA LYS A 208 14.75 -13.82 2.51
C LYS A 208 15.49 -13.85 1.17
N THR A 209 15.97 -15.03 0.77
CA THR A 209 16.56 -15.24 -0.56
C THR A 209 15.53 -15.00 -1.66
N HIS A 210 14.31 -15.52 -1.52
CA HIS A 210 13.21 -15.27 -2.46
C HIS A 210 12.82 -13.78 -2.56
N LEU A 211 12.75 -13.09 -1.43
CA LEU A 211 12.40 -11.67 -1.34
C LEU A 211 13.57 -10.74 -1.73
N SER A 212 14.73 -11.30 -2.05
CA SER A 212 15.89 -10.55 -2.48
C SER A 212 15.72 -10.03 -3.91
N ARG A 213 16.70 -9.26 -4.39
CA ARG A 213 16.77 -8.83 -5.79
C ARG A 213 17.44 -9.85 -6.71
N TYR A 214 17.96 -10.95 -6.15
CA TYR A 214 18.71 -11.95 -6.90
C TYR A 214 17.72 -12.90 -7.58
N ASP A 215 18.02 -13.24 -8.82
CA ASP A 215 17.24 -14.21 -9.57
C ASP A 215 17.64 -15.62 -9.12
N ILE A 216 16.85 -16.19 -8.20
CA ILE A 216 17.12 -17.47 -7.57
C ILE A 216 15.85 -18.31 -7.61
N LYS A 217 15.97 -19.53 -8.15
CA LYS A 217 14.93 -20.55 -8.05
C LYS A 217 14.71 -20.88 -6.58
N SER A 218 13.49 -20.66 -6.12
CA SER A 218 13.14 -20.71 -4.71
C SER A 218 11.90 -21.58 -4.49
N PRO A 219 11.63 -22.02 -3.26
CA PRO A 219 10.46 -22.81 -2.94
C PRO A 219 9.16 -21.99 -2.82
N PHE A 220 9.16 -20.71 -3.22
CA PHE A 220 8.03 -19.81 -3.00
C PHE A 220 7.42 -19.25 -4.27
N ILE A 221 6.09 -19.06 -4.24
CA ILE A 221 5.32 -18.27 -5.19
C ILE A 221 4.82 -17.01 -4.46
N SER A 222 5.30 -15.83 -4.85
CA SER A 222 4.79 -14.56 -4.32
C SER A 222 3.41 -14.20 -4.85
N LEU A 223 2.50 -13.91 -3.93
CA LEU A 223 1.16 -13.38 -4.15
C LEU A 223 0.95 -12.09 -3.34
N TYR A 224 -0.04 -11.27 -3.71
CA TYR A 224 -0.36 -10.00 -3.06
C TYR A 224 -1.79 -9.95 -2.52
N ASP A 225 -2.03 -9.30 -1.38
CA ASP A 225 -3.38 -9.12 -0.81
C ASP A 225 -4.24 -8.09 -1.57
N THR A 226 -3.59 -7.26 -2.37
CA THR A 226 -4.18 -6.10 -3.03
C THR A 226 -3.84 -6.17 -4.50
N PRO A 227 -4.82 -5.96 -5.39
CA PRO A 227 -4.59 -6.11 -6.82
C PRO A 227 -3.69 -5.01 -7.38
N LEU A 228 -3.51 -3.88 -6.67
CA LEU A 228 -2.80 -2.72 -7.22
C LEU A 228 -1.34 -3.00 -7.60
N ALA A 229 -0.62 -3.81 -6.82
CA ALA A 229 0.79 -4.11 -7.14
C ALA A 229 0.94 -5.02 -8.37
N PRO A 230 0.26 -6.18 -8.44
CA PRO A 230 0.19 -6.98 -9.67
C PRO A 230 -0.35 -6.21 -10.88
N PHE A 231 -1.41 -5.43 -10.71
CA PHE A 231 -1.99 -4.63 -11.79
C PHE A 231 -1.03 -3.56 -12.30
N HIS A 232 -0.31 -2.87 -11.39
CA HIS A 232 0.73 -1.92 -11.78
C HIS A 232 1.81 -2.59 -12.61
N ARG A 233 2.30 -3.77 -12.20
CA ARG A 233 3.31 -4.55 -12.95
C ARG A 233 2.80 -4.96 -14.33
N ALA A 234 1.57 -5.46 -14.42
CA ALA A 234 0.93 -5.85 -15.68
C ALA A 234 0.91 -4.68 -16.69
N LEU A 235 0.68 -3.44 -16.22
CA LEU A 235 0.68 -2.26 -17.07
C LEU A 235 2.07 -1.76 -17.49
N GLN A 236 3.16 -2.23 -16.87
CA GLN A 236 4.53 -1.81 -17.22
C GLN A 236 5.16 -2.68 -18.30
N VAL A 237 4.85 -3.98 -18.30
CA VAL A 237 5.53 -4.97 -19.17
C VAL A 237 4.72 -5.30 -20.42
N GLU A 238 3.41 -4.98 -20.42
CA GLU A 238 2.44 -5.17 -21.52
C GLU A 238 2.23 -6.62 -21.98
N ASP A 239 3.07 -7.55 -21.55
CA ASP A 239 2.96 -8.98 -21.71
C ASP A 239 2.76 -9.68 -20.36
N GLY A 240 1.99 -10.77 -20.34
CA GLY A 240 1.69 -11.57 -19.16
C GLY A 240 0.25 -11.48 -18.65
N MET A 241 0.03 -12.07 -17.48
CA MET A 241 -1.29 -12.36 -16.91
C MET A 241 -1.41 -11.81 -15.50
N LEU A 242 -2.59 -11.29 -15.17
CA LEU A 242 -3.01 -11.02 -13.81
C LEU A 242 -3.95 -12.15 -13.35
N THR A 243 -3.51 -12.94 -12.37
CA THR A 243 -4.26 -14.07 -11.84
C THR A 243 -4.80 -13.76 -10.44
N ILE A 244 -6.04 -14.18 -10.21
CA ILE A 244 -6.76 -14.08 -8.93
C ILE A 244 -6.87 -15.47 -8.33
N PHE A 245 -6.56 -15.58 -7.04
CA PHE A 245 -6.63 -16.82 -6.27
C PHE A 245 -7.64 -16.69 -5.14
N ASP A 246 -8.42 -17.75 -4.88
CA ASP A 246 -9.25 -17.89 -3.68
C ASP A 246 -8.59 -18.94 -2.80
N ILE A 247 -7.87 -18.47 -1.79
CA ILE A 247 -7.08 -19.31 -0.88
C ILE A 247 -7.83 -19.61 0.43
N SER A 248 -9.16 -19.40 0.49
CA SER A 248 -9.95 -19.62 1.71
C SER A 248 -9.75 -21.02 2.31
N SER A 249 -9.71 -22.05 1.48
CA SER A 249 -9.48 -23.45 1.87
C SER A 249 -8.05 -23.96 1.63
N PHE A 250 -7.09 -23.07 1.37
CA PHE A 250 -5.69 -23.46 1.14
C PHE A 250 -5.01 -23.87 2.45
N ASP A 251 -4.02 -24.77 2.41
CA ASP A 251 -3.26 -25.20 3.59
C ASP A 251 -2.49 -24.03 4.24
N ASP A 252 -2.87 -23.68 5.48
CA ASP A 252 -2.26 -22.59 6.25
C ASP A 252 -0.78 -22.83 6.55
N ARG A 253 -0.32 -24.09 6.56
CA ARG A 253 1.09 -24.43 6.79
C ARG A 253 1.98 -24.00 5.63
N ARG A 254 1.40 -23.77 4.45
CA ARG A 254 2.12 -23.43 3.21
C ARG A 254 2.06 -21.95 2.85
N ILE A 255 1.45 -21.11 3.70
CA ILE A 255 1.27 -19.67 3.42
C ILE A 255 1.99 -18.85 4.48
N PHE A 256 2.88 -17.96 4.03
CA PHE A 256 3.68 -17.13 4.93
C PHE A 256 3.54 -15.66 4.55
N ALA A 257 3.21 -14.79 5.52
CA ALA A 257 3.22 -13.36 5.30
C ALA A 257 4.67 -12.85 5.25
N ALA A 258 5.05 -12.19 4.15
CA ALA A 258 6.41 -11.68 3.99
C ALA A 258 6.76 -10.63 5.07
N VAL A 259 5.76 -9.88 5.55
CA VAL A 259 5.93 -8.91 6.64
C VAL A 259 6.36 -9.57 7.94
N ASP A 260 5.83 -10.75 8.27
CA ASP A 260 6.16 -11.44 9.53
C ASP A 260 7.57 -12.00 9.51
N ILE A 261 8.01 -12.48 8.35
CA ILE A 261 9.39 -12.93 8.11
C ILE A 261 10.36 -11.74 8.27
N LEU A 262 10.03 -10.59 7.69
CA LEU A 262 10.92 -9.42 7.66
C LEU A 262 10.82 -8.49 8.89
N LYS A 263 9.84 -8.69 9.77
CA LYS A 263 9.59 -7.81 10.92
C LYS A 263 10.76 -7.77 11.89
N ASN A 264 11.36 -8.93 12.14
CA ASN A 264 12.45 -9.09 13.10
C ASN A 264 13.83 -9.05 12.44
N ASP A 265 13.92 -9.52 11.19
CA ASP A 265 15.16 -9.62 10.43
C ASP A 265 14.98 -9.07 9.00
N PRO A 266 15.00 -7.73 8.85
CA PRO A 266 14.76 -7.09 7.56
C PRO A 266 15.90 -7.38 6.57
N LEU A 267 15.60 -7.31 5.28
CA LEU A 267 16.63 -7.41 4.24
C LEU A 267 17.70 -6.33 4.42
N SER A 268 18.96 -6.73 4.33
CA SER A 268 20.08 -5.79 4.41
C SER A 268 20.07 -4.83 3.23
N ARG A 269 20.70 -3.65 3.37
CA ARG A 269 20.79 -2.66 2.28
C ARG A 269 21.62 -3.15 1.08
N GLN A 270 22.47 -4.15 1.29
CA GLN A 270 23.24 -4.79 0.22
C GLN A 270 22.33 -5.65 -0.68
N ILE A 271 21.27 -6.21 -0.08
CA ILE A 271 20.31 -7.08 -0.75
C ILE A 271 19.15 -6.28 -1.34
N SER A 272 18.68 -5.23 -0.65
CA SER A 272 17.61 -4.36 -1.11
C SER A 272 18.05 -2.89 -1.11
N ARG A 273 18.00 -2.24 -2.29
CA ARG A 273 18.33 -0.81 -2.45
C ARG A 273 17.46 0.11 -1.58
N ARG A 274 16.29 -0.35 -1.12
CA ARG A 274 15.35 0.39 -0.27
C ARG A 274 14.89 -0.49 0.89
N SER A 275 14.28 0.12 1.91
CA SER A 275 13.63 -0.64 2.99
C SER A 275 12.39 -1.35 2.44
N TYR A 276 12.57 -2.55 1.93
CA TYR A 276 11.50 -3.48 1.62
C TYR A 276 10.99 -4.11 2.92
N ARG A 277 9.67 -4.24 3.05
CA ARG A 277 9.02 -4.66 4.30
C ARG A 277 8.01 -5.80 4.13
N GLY A 278 7.82 -6.32 2.92
CA GLY A 278 6.89 -7.42 2.69
C GLY A 278 5.41 -7.10 2.91
N TYR A 279 5.03 -5.82 3.04
CA TYR A 279 3.62 -5.48 3.28
C TYR A 279 2.77 -5.93 2.09
N SER A 280 1.67 -6.61 2.42
CA SER A 280 0.70 -7.14 1.47
C SER A 280 1.23 -8.26 0.58
N GLU A 281 2.43 -8.80 0.81
CA GLU A 281 2.97 -9.94 0.07
C GLU A 281 2.92 -11.21 0.91
N PHE A 282 2.50 -12.30 0.27
CA PHE A 282 2.35 -13.64 0.83
C PHE A 282 3.17 -14.60 -0.02
N LEU A 283 3.90 -15.50 0.64
CA LEU A 283 4.72 -16.51 0.02
C LEU A 283 4.01 -17.85 0.15
N ILE A 284 3.73 -18.50 -0.98
CA ILE A 284 3.15 -19.84 -1.02
C ILE A 284 4.27 -20.85 -1.25
N TRP A 285 4.42 -21.82 -0.35
CA TRP A 285 5.36 -22.93 -0.53
C TRP A 285 4.80 -23.95 -1.51
N GLY A 286 5.63 -24.42 -2.43
CA GLY A 286 5.27 -25.49 -3.35
C GLY A 286 4.60 -24.97 -4.62
N ASP A 287 3.41 -25.50 -4.83
CA ASP A 287 2.52 -25.24 -5.95
C ASP A 287 1.18 -24.62 -5.54
N ILE A 288 0.40 -24.21 -6.54
CA ILE A 288 -0.99 -23.78 -6.40
C ILE A 288 -1.81 -24.53 -7.46
N PRO A 289 -2.60 -25.53 -7.05
CA PRO A 289 -3.51 -26.26 -7.92
C PRO A 289 -4.62 -25.40 -8.56
N ALA A 290 -5.27 -25.96 -9.58
CA ALA A 290 -6.29 -25.30 -10.41
C ALA A 290 -7.50 -24.78 -9.59
N GLU A 291 -7.93 -25.54 -8.59
CA GLU A 291 -9.12 -25.25 -7.79
C GLU A 291 -9.01 -23.96 -6.97
N TYR A 292 -7.80 -23.48 -6.72
CA TYR A 292 -7.53 -22.21 -6.04
C TYR A 292 -7.43 -21.03 -7.01
N ILE A 293 -7.43 -21.27 -8.33
CA ILE A 293 -7.35 -20.24 -9.36
C ILE A 293 -8.76 -19.81 -9.74
N VAL A 294 -9.10 -18.56 -9.43
CA VAL A 294 -10.43 -17.99 -9.74
C VAL A 294 -10.52 -17.58 -11.21
N GLY A 295 -9.42 -17.06 -11.76
CA GLY A 295 -9.37 -16.58 -13.13
C GLY A 295 -8.09 -15.79 -13.41
N SER A 296 -7.76 -15.70 -14.69
CA SER A 296 -6.58 -14.98 -15.19
C SER A 296 -6.98 -14.02 -16.31
N ILE A 297 -6.38 -12.84 -16.34
CA ILE A 297 -6.67 -11.78 -17.30
C ILE A 297 -5.36 -11.38 -17.99
N ARG A 298 -5.33 -11.34 -19.33
CA ARG A 298 -4.16 -10.83 -20.05
C ARG A 298 -3.98 -9.35 -19.77
N ALA A 299 -2.74 -8.91 -19.56
CA ALA A 299 -2.43 -7.51 -19.36
C ALA A 299 -2.93 -6.64 -20.53
N HIS A 300 -2.77 -7.14 -21.76
CA HIS A 300 -3.26 -6.53 -22.98
C HIS A 300 -4.80 -6.30 -22.97
N ASP A 301 -5.57 -7.27 -22.48
CA ASP A 301 -7.04 -7.15 -22.45
C ASP A 301 -7.52 -6.02 -21.54
N LEU A 302 -6.75 -5.69 -20.50
CA LEU A 302 -7.01 -4.53 -19.64
C LEU A 302 -6.86 -3.21 -20.43
N LEU A 303 -5.89 -3.15 -21.35
CA LEU A 303 -5.65 -2.00 -22.21
C LEU A 303 -6.71 -1.88 -23.32
N ALA A 304 -7.29 -3.00 -23.75
CA ALA A 304 -8.37 -3.07 -24.73
C ALA A 304 -9.76 -2.73 -24.16
N LEU A 305 -9.88 -2.50 -22.84
CA LEU A 305 -11.16 -2.16 -22.24
C LEU A 305 -11.76 -0.85 -22.83
N PRO A 306 -13.10 -0.73 -22.87
CA PRO A 306 -13.78 0.52 -23.22
C PRO A 306 -13.27 1.72 -22.40
N ALA A 307 -13.27 2.91 -23.01
CA ALA A 307 -12.69 4.13 -22.42
C ALA A 307 -13.20 4.42 -21.00
N GLN A 308 -14.50 4.22 -20.75
CA GLN A 308 -15.11 4.40 -19.43
C GLN A 308 -14.52 3.45 -18.36
N HIS A 309 -14.24 2.19 -18.72
CA HIS A 309 -13.66 1.20 -17.80
C HIS A 309 -12.19 1.50 -17.54
N ARG A 310 -11.44 1.91 -18.58
CA ARG A 310 -10.04 2.35 -18.42
C ARG A 310 -9.92 3.59 -17.54
N LYS A 311 -10.87 4.53 -17.67
CA LYS A 311 -10.97 5.72 -16.80
C LYS A 311 -11.24 5.33 -15.35
N LEU A 312 -12.19 4.42 -15.11
CA LEU A 312 -12.49 3.90 -13.78
C LEU A 312 -11.28 3.22 -13.13
N LEU A 313 -10.60 2.34 -13.87
CA LEU A 313 -9.38 1.65 -13.41
C LEU A 313 -8.14 2.56 -13.43
N GLN A 314 -8.28 3.83 -13.81
CA GLN A 314 -7.21 4.83 -13.83
C GLN A 314 -5.94 4.34 -14.56
N ILE A 315 -6.09 3.56 -15.65
CA ILE A 315 -4.99 2.85 -16.31
C ILE A 315 -3.86 3.80 -16.72
N SER A 316 -4.18 4.92 -17.37
CA SER A 316 -3.19 5.92 -17.78
C SER A 316 -2.44 6.53 -16.61
N THR A 317 -3.10 6.70 -15.46
CA THR A 317 -2.50 7.24 -14.25
C THR A 317 -1.62 6.21 -13.55
N ILE A 318 -1.96 4.92 -13.58
CA ILE A 318 -1.13 3.88 -12.99
C ILE A 318 0.11 3.63 -13.86
N LYS A 319 -0.09 3.55 -15.18
CA LYS A 319 0.98 3.31 -16.15
C LYS A 319 2.07 4.39 -16.12
N SER A 320 1.69 5.66 -15.88
CA SER A 320 2.64 6.79 -15.87
C SER A 320 3.59 6.84 -14.67
N PHE A 321 3.42 5.98 -13.67
CA PHE A 321 4.33 5.92 -12.52
C PHE A 321 5.23 4.70 -12.63
N ARG A 322 6.55 4.90 -12.53
CA ARG A 322 7.54 3.80 -12.52
C ARG A 322 7.36 2.83 -11.34
N TYR A 323 6.85 3.32 -10.20
CA TYR A 323 6.75 2.52 -8.97
C TYR A 323 5.38 2.70 -8.29
N ASN A 324 4.82 1.59 -7.79
CA ASN A 324 3.66 1.59 -6.90
C ASN A 324 4.04 2.06 -5.47
N GLN A 325 4.28 3.36 -5.32
CA GLN A 325 4.70 3.99 -4.06
C GLN A 325 3.77 5.14 -3.67
N ARG A 326 4.18 5.89 -2.62
CA ARG A 326 3.42 7.05 -2.11
C ARG A 326 3.01 8.05 -3.20
N PRO A 327 3.84 8.40 -4.21
CA PRO A 327 3.42 9.32 -5.27
C PRO A 327 2.20 8.81 -6.05
N LEU A 328 2.23 7.55 -6.51
CA LEU A 328 1.08 6.93 -7.18
C LEU A 328 -0.14 6.93 -6.28
N LYS A 329 0.00 6.46 -5.03
CA LYS A 329 -1.11 6.38 -4.06
C LYS A 329 -1.73 7.75 -3.76
N SER A 330 -0.91 8.80 -3.73
CA SER A 330 -1.37 10.19 -3.56
C SER A 330 -2.16 10.66 -4.79
N ARG A 331 -1.69 10.33 -6.00
CA ARG A 331 -2.36 10.67 -7.25
C ARG A 331 -3.69 9.92 -7.41
N LEU A 332 -3.75 8.64 -7.05
CA LEU A 332 -4.99 7.86 -7.06
C LEU A 332 -6.04 8.48 -6.12
N ARG A 333 -5.62 8.89 -4.91
CA ARG A 333 -6.49 9.58 -3.95
C ARG A 333 -7.00 10.93 -4.46
N SER A 334 -6.18 11.67 -5.22
CA SER A 334 -6.60 12.99 -5.73
C SER A 334 -7.64 12.91 -6.85
N ARG A 335 -7.88 11.73 -7.45
CA ARG A 335 -8.93 11.57 -8.49
C ARG A 335 -10.35 11.59 -7.92
N GLN A 336 -10.53 11.39 -6.61
CA GLN A 336 -11.82 11.47 -5.93
C GLN A 336 -12.90 10.55 -6.53
N THR A 337 -12.54 9.41 -7.13
CA THR A 337 -13.51 8.43 -7.65
C THR A 337 -14.44 7.96 -6.53
N PRO A 338 -15.77 8.11 -6.65
CA PRO A 338 -16.69 7.80 -5.55
C PRO A 338 -16.90 6.30 -5.36
N VAL A 339 -17.14 5.88 -4.12
CA VAL A 339 -17.64 4.54 -3.78
C VAL A 339 -19.16 4.61 -3.76
N ASP A 340 -19.78 4.53 -4.94
CA ASP A 340 -21.23 4.62 -5.13
C ASP A 340 -21.79 3.52 -6.05
N ARG A 341 -23.11 3.49 -6.21
CA ARG A 341 -23.80 2.46 -6.98
C ARG A 341 -23.39 2.43 -8.46
N MET A 342 -23.19 3.59 -9.08
CA MET A 342 -22.80 3.66 -10.49
C MET A 342 -21.38 3.14 -10.71
N THR A 343 -20.45 3.54 -9.85
CA THR A 343 -19.07 3.06 -9.88
C THR A 343 -19.01 1.55 -9.67
N GLY A 344 -19.81 1.04 -8.73
CA GLY A 344 -19.96 -0.40 -8.50
C GLY A 344 -20.49 -1.14 -9.71
N TYR A 345 -21.52 -0.60 -10.37
CA TYR A 345 -22.09 -1.19 -11.59
C TYR A 345 -21.08 -1.25 -12.73
N LEU A 346 -20.33 -0.17 -12.98
CA LEU A 346 -19.27 -0.17 -13.98
C LEU A 346 -18.17 -1.20 -13.66
N LEU A 347 -17.79 -1.34 -12.38
CA LEU A 347 -16.80 -2.33 -11.99
C LEU A 347 -17.32 -3.77 -12.14
N GLY A 348 -18.57 -4.03 -11.76
CA GLY A 348 -19.23 -5.33 -11.97
C GLY A 348 -19.33 -5.69 -13.45
N ASN A 349 -19.59 -4.71 -14.33
CA ASN A 349 -19.56 -4.92 -15.78
C ASN A 349 -18.18 -5.33 -16.29
N ILE A 350 -17.10 -4.76 -15.73
CA ILE A 350 -15.74 -5.21 -16.04
C ILE A 350 -15.61 -6.68 -15.63
N PHE A 351 -15.99 -7.05 -14.40
CA PHE A 351 -15.88 -8.43 -13.91
C PHE A 351 -16.67 -9.44 -14.76
N CYS A 352 -17.88 -9.08 -15.20
CA CYS A 352 -18.68 -9.92 -16.11
C CYS A 352 -17.97 -10.12 -17.46
N LYS A 353 -17.38 -9.06 -18.03
CA LYS A 353 -16.66 -9.14 -19.31
C LYS A 353 -15.44 -10.05 -19.25
N ILE A 354 -14.73 -10.06 -18.13
CA ILE A 354 -13.60 -10.97 -17.89
C ILE A 354 -14.03 -12.32 -17.29
N LYS A 355 -15.34 -12.61 -17.28
CA LYS A 355 -15.94 -13.89 -16.85
C LYS A 355 -15.58 -14.29 -15.41
N LEU A 356 -15.41 -13.32 -14.50
CA LEU A 356 -15.14 -13.64 -13.09
C LEU A 356 -16.42 -14.14 -12.38
N PRO A 357 -16.31 -15.16 -11.51
CA PRO A 357 -17.44 -15.64 -10.72
C PRO A 357 -18.03 -14.58 -9.79
N GLU A 358 -19.35 -14.51 -9.68
CA GLU A 358 -20.05 -13.56 -8.80
C GLU A 358 -19.64 -13.70 -7.32
N LYS A 359 -19.36 -14.94 -6.87
CA LYS A 359 -19.00 -15.27 -5.47
C LYS A 359 -17.75 -14.56 -4.94
N VAL A 360 -16.89 -14.03 -5.81
CA VAL A 360 -15.68 -13.27 -5.43
C VAL A 360 -15.81 -11.76 -5.69
N ALA A 361 -16.87 -11.34 -6.40
CA ALA A 361 -16.98 -9.99 -6.94
C ALA A 361 -17.03 -8.92 -5.85
N ALA A 362 -17.74 -9.16 -4.75
CA ALA A 362 -17.87 -8.20 -3.66
C ALA A 362 -16.51 -7.91 -2.99
N GLU A 363 -15.76 -8.95 -2.62
CA GLU A 363 -14.45 -8.80 -1.99
C GLU A 363 -13.45 -8.14 -2.94
N LEU A 364 -13.42 -8.57 -4.21
CA LEU A 364 -12.57 -7.98 -5.24
C LEU A 364 -12.88 -6.49 -5.43
N ALA A 365 -14.15 -6.11 -5.50
CA ALA A 365 -14.58 -4.73 -5.64
C ALA A 365 -14.07 -3.87 -4.48
N VAL A 366 -14.20 -4.37 -3.24
CA VAL A 366 -13.68 -3.67 -2.04
C VAL A 366 -12.16 -3.53 -2.09
N LYS A 367 -11.43 -4.58 -2.48
CA LYS A 367 -9.96 -4.54 -2.60
C LYS A 367 -9.50 -3.57 -3.68
N ILE A 368 -10.20 -3.50 -4.83
CA ILE A 368 -9.94 -2.49 -5.87
C ILE A 368 -10.22 -1.09 -5.32
N ALA A 369 -11.39 -0.84 -4.73
CA ALA A 369 -11.74 0.47 -4.19
C ALA A 369 -10.72 0.96 -3.15
N LYS A 370 -10.30 0.08 -2.23
CA LYS A 370 -9.27 0.37 -1.22
C LYS A 370 -7.89 0.59 -1.85
N GLY A 371 -7.49 -0.25 -2.81
CA GLY A 371 -6.22 -0.14 -3.52
C GLY A 371 -6.11 1.18 -4.29
N TRP A 372 -7.16 1.53 -5.05
CA TRP A 372 -7.26 2.73 -5.88
C TRP A 372 -7.64 3.99 -5.09
N ARG A 373 -7.84 3.88 -3.78
CA ARG A 373 -8.18 5.02 -2.90
C ARG A 373 -9.45 5.74 -3.34
N PHE A 374 -10.48 4.98 -3.72
CA PHE A 374 -11.80 5.54 -3.98
C PHE A 374 -12.32 6.25 -2.72
N LYS A 375 -13.05 7.36 -2.93
CA LYS A 375 -13.57 8.22 -1.89
C LYS A 375 -14.92 7.70 -1.40
N THR A 376 -15.08 7.56 -0.10
CA THR A 376 -16.38 7.32 0.54
C THR A 376 -16.87 8.65 1.13
N ASP A 377 -17.92 9.20 0.55
CA ASP A 377 -18.58 10.45 1.00
C ASP A 377 -19.77 10.17 1.92
N LYS A 378 -20.39 9.00 1.79
CA LYS A 378 -21.57 8.57 2.53
C LYS A 378 -21.24 7.43 3.48
N ALA A 379 -21.94 7.38 4.62
CA ALA A 379 -21.85 6.26 5.56
C ALA A 379 -22.18 4.90 4.90
N ASN A 380 -23.12 4.90 3.94
CA ASN A 380 -23.55 3.71 3.20
C ASN A 380 -22.87 3.55 1.83
N GLY A 381 -21.75 4.26 1.56
CA GLY A 381 -21.10 4.25 0.25
C GLY A 381 -20.74 2.85 -0.25
N TYR A 382 -20.08 2.05 0.59
CA TYR A 382 -19.73 0.67 0.24
C TYR A 382 -20.94 -0.23 0.00
N LEU A 383 -22.03 -0.06 0.76
CA LEU A 383 -23.26 -0.83 0.53
C LEU A 383 -23.84 -0.54 -0.84
N LEU A 384 -23.99 0.74 -1.19
CA LEU A 384 -24.49 1.17 -2.51
C LEU A 384 -23.56 0.70 -3.64
N PHE A 385 -22.25 0.79 -3.42
CA PHE A 385 -21.24 0.30 -4.35
C PHE A 385 -21.37 -1.20 -4.62
N LEU A 386 -21.52 -2.01 -3.57
CA LEU A 386 -21.71 -3.46 -3.73
C LEU A 386 -23.06 -3.80 -4.40
N GLN A 387 -24.13 -3.08 -4.09
CA GLN A 387 -25.41 -3.21 -4.82
C GLN A 387 -25.25 -2.93 -6.32
N GLY A 388 -24.40 -1.96 -6.67
CA GLY A 388 -24.02 -1.68 -8.06
C GLY A 388 -23.34 -2.88 -8.72
N VAL A 389 -22.33 -3.47 -8.05
CA VAL A 389 -21.62 -4.66 -8.53
C VAL A 389 -22.59 -5.81 -8.78
N THR A 390 -23.46 -6.13 -7.82
CA THR A 390 -24.48 -7.19 -7.96
C THR A 390 -25.46 -6.90 -9.09
N ALA A 391 -25.92 -5.65 -9.24
CA ALA A 391 -26.82 -5.27 -10.33
C ALA A 391 -26.21 -5.51 -11.73
N ALA A 392 -24.90 -5.35 -11.88
CA ALA A 392 -24.21 -5.65 -13.15
C ALA A 392 -24.28 -7.14 -13.51
N TYR A 393 -24.04 -8.02 -12.54
CA TYR A 393 -24.16 -9.47 -12.73
C TYR A 393 -25.59 -9.89 -13.11
N HIS A 394 -26.61 -9.34 -12.43
CA HIS A 394 -28.00 -9.58 -12.80
C HIS A 394 -28.31 -9.12 -14.22
N SER A 395 -27.87 -7.91 -14.60
CA SER A 395 -28.07 -7.36 -15.94
C SER A 395 -27.40 -8.23 -17.02
N SER A 396 -26.21 -8.77 -16.73
CA SER A 396 -25.49 -9.68 -17.63
C SER A 396 -26.23 -11.02 -17.82
N ARG A 397 -26.80 -11.60 -16.76
CA ARG A 397 -27.60 -12.84 -16.83
C ARG A 397 -28.86 -12.68 -17.68
N VAL A 398 -29.64 -11.63 -17.40
CA VAL A 398 -30.87 -11.31 -18.16
C VAL A 398 -30.55 -11.08 -19.65
N SER A 399 -29.42 -10.44 -19.94
CA SER A 399 -28.98 -10.26 -21.33
C SER A 399 -28.64 -11.59 -22.00
N ALA A 400 -27.89 -12.47 -21.33
CA ALA A 400 -27.54 -13.79 -21.86
C ALA A 400 -28.78 -14.67 -22.13
N GLU A 401 -29.77 -14.65 -21.24
CA GLU A 401 -31.02 -15.41 -21.39
C GLU A 401 -31.87 -14.91 -22.58
N ARG A 402 -31.87 -13.60 -22.86
CA ARG A 402 -32.59 -13.04 -24.02
C ARG A 402 -32.03 -13.52 -25.35
N PHE A 403 -30.71 -13.71 -25.45
CA PHE A 403 -30.06 -14.22 -26.65
C PHE A 403 -30.15 -15.75 -26.80
N GLN A 404 -30.50 -16.47 -25.73
CA GLN A 404 -30.71 -17.92 -25.76
C GLN A 404 -32.18 -18.33 -26.01
N ARG A 405 -33.12 -17.38 -26.12
CA ARG A 405 -34.46 -17.71 -26.59
C ARG A 405 -34.36 -18.23 -28.04
N PRO A 406 -34.86 -19.45 -28.33
CA PRO A 406 -34.81 -19.98 -29.67
C PRO A 406 -35.69 -19.11 -30.55
N VAL A 407 -35.08 -18.23 -31.33
CA VAL A 407 -35.69 -17.80 -32.58
C VAL A 407 -35.91 -19.09 -33.35
N LYS A 408 -37.17 -19.40 -33.70
CA LYS A 408 -37.51 -20.45 -34.67
C LYS A 408 -36.90 -20.05 -36.01
N LEU A 409 -35.59 -20.27 -36.15
CA LEU A 409 -34.85 -20.10 -37.37
C LEU A 409 -34.83 -21.46 -38.06
N SER A 410 -35.43 -21.47 -39.25
CA SER A 410 -35.41 -22.57 -40.19
C SER A 410 -33.98 -23.07 -40.39
N VAL A 411 -33.85 -24.40 -40.31
CA VAL A 411 -32.62 -25.16 -40.44
C VAL A 411 -31.94 -24.83 -41.77
N VAL A 412 -30.76 -24.23 -41.72
CA VAL A 412 -29.77 -24.27 -42.80
C VAL A 412 -28.47 -24.83 -42.22
N ARG A 413 -28.00 -25.91 -42.87
CA ARG A 413 -26.87 -26.77 -42.51
C ARG A 413 -25.53 -26.15 -42.95
N GLY A 414 -24.47 -26.42 -42.17
CA GLY A 414 -23.05 -26.30 -42.54
C GLY A 414 -22.36 -25.12 -41.83
N SER A 415 -21.15 -25.20 -41.27
CA SER A 415 -20.10 -26.22 -41.28
C SER A 415 -19.23 -26.07 -40.02
N ARG A 416 -18.52 -27.15 -39.66
CA ARG A 416 -17.57 -27.28 -38.55
C ARG A 416 -16.39 -26.31 -38.70
N ILE A 417 -15.97 -25.68 -37.60
CA ILE A 417 -14.65 -25.08 -37.46
C ILE A 417 -13.94 -25.77 -36.29
N ASP A 418 -12.72 -26.18 -36.60
CA ASP A 418 -11.78 -26.98 -35.84
C ASP A 418 -11.11 -26.18 -34.71
N ARG A 419 -10.71 -26.89 -33.64
CA ARG A 419 -10.02 -26.34 -32.47
C ARG A 419 -8.58 -26.85 -32.46
N SER A 420 -7.61 -25.96 -32.65
CA SER A 420 -6.20 -26.21 -32.32
C SER A 420 -5.52 -24.91 -31.89
N ASP A 421 -5.35 -24.71 -30.58
CA ASP A 421 -4.43 -23.71 -30.02
C ASP A 421 -3.21 -24.47 -29.49
N ASP A 422 -2.31 -24.84 -30.41
CA ASP A 422 -0.98 -25.37 -30.10
C ASP A 422 -0.02 -24.19 -29.93
N TRP A 423 0.56 -24.06 -28.73
CA TRP A 423 1.60 -23.07 -28.44
C TRP A 423 2.97 -23.65 -28.75
N GLU A 424 3.51 -23.32 -29.92
CA GLU A 424 4.93 -23.58 -30.22
C GLU A 424 5.83 -22.64 -29.41
N MET A 425 6.75 -23.23 -28.66
CA MET A 425 7.76 -22.56 -27.86
C MET A 425 8.85 -21.99 -28.77
N VAL A 426 8.82 -20.68 -29.01
CA VAL A 426 9.92 -19.98 -29.69
C VAL A 426 11.04 -19.71 -28.69
N ASN A 427 12.16 -20.41 -28.85
CA ASN A 427 13.42 -20.08 -28.19
C ASN A 427 13.96 -18.76 -28.79
N SER A 428 13.88 -17.66 -28.04
CA SER A 428 14.63 -16.44 -28.34
C SER A 428 15.72 -16.25 -27.30
N SER A 429 16.93 -16.69 -27.67
CA SER A 429 18.17 -16.14 -27.16
C SER A 429 18.22 -14.69 -27.60
N ASP A 430 18.12 -13.75 -26.67
CA ASP A 430 18.72 -12.43 -26.84
C ASP A 430 18.83 -11.72 -25.48
N ASP A 431 20.08 -11.58 -25.08
CA ASP A 431 20.56 -10.80 -23.96
C ASP A 431 20.09 -9.35 -24.08
N ASN A 432 19.54 -8.80 -22.99
CA ASN A 432 19.54 -7.36 -22.78
C ASN A 432 19.62 -7.04 -21.29
N ASP A 433 20.85 -6.74 -20.89
CA ASP A 433 21.26 -6.08 -19.66
C ASP A 433 20.48 -4.78 -19.45
N TRP A 434 19.71 -4.71 -18.37
CA TRP A 434 19.16 -3.45 -17.88
C TRP A 434 20.16 -2.76 -16.95
N GLU A 435 21.26 -2.26 -17.51
CA GLU A 435 22.00 -1.17 -16.89
C GLU A 435 21.21 0.13 -17.06
N THR A 436 20.75 0.73 -15.96
CA THR A 436 20.14 2.07 -15.99
C THR A 436 21.17 3.10 -15.57
N VAL A 437 21.59 3.93 -16.52
CA VAL A 437 22.30 5.19 -16.29
C VAL A 437 21.29 6.23 -15.81
N ASP A 438 21.46 6.76 -14.60
CA ASP A 438 20.68 7.89 -14.10
C ASP A 438 21.05 9.15 -14.88
N ARG A 439 20.25 9.51 -15.89
CA ARG A 439 20.20 10.88 -16.43
C ARG A 439 19.01 11.62 -15.84
N LEU A 440 19.32 12.57 -14.97
CA LEU A 440 18.40 13.61 -14.51
C LEU A 440 18.08 14.52 -15.70
N GLN A 441 16.81 14.56 -16.12
CA GLN A 441 16.27 15.67 -16.89
C GLN A 441 15.47 16.55 -15.93
N GLU A 442 16.10 17.65 -15.51
CA GLU A 442 15.40 18.82 -15.01
C GLU A 442 14.80 19.54 -16.22
N HIS A 443 13.47 19.58 -16.30
CA HIS A 443 12.78 20.52 -17.18
C HIS A 443 12.37 21.73 -16.36
N ASP A 444 13.08 22.82 -16.65
CA ASP A 444 12.89 24.16 -16.16
C ASP A 444 11.57 24.74 -16.72
N TYR A 445 10.68 25.20 -15.84
CA TYR A 445 9.52 26.02 -16.21
C TYR A 445 9.84 27.46 -15.84
N GLY A 446 10.27 28.24 -16.84
CA GLY A 446 10.53 29.66 -16.73
C GLY A 446 9.29 30.44 -16.33
N VAL A 447 9.36 31.11 -15.19
CA VAL A 447 8.48 32.21 -14.81
C VAL A 447 9.22 33.50 -15.10
N THR A 448 8.85 34.18 -16.18
CA THR A 448 9.29 35.54 -16.49
C THR A 448 8.72 36.51 -15.45
N ARG A 449 9.60 37.14 -14.67
CA ARG A 449 9.26 38.33 -13.90
C ARG A 449 10.29 39.41 -14.17
N SER A 450 9.86 40.42 -14.92
CA SER A 450 10.60 41.64 -15.23
C SER A 450 10.99 42.38 -13.96
N ARG A 451 12.26 42.79 -13.86
CA ARG A 451 12.66 43.98 -13.10
C ARG A 451 14.01 44.53 -13.61
N SER A 452 13.89 45.68 -14.25
CA SER A 452 14.80 46.83 -14.30
C SER A 452 16.16 46.73 -13.61
N GLY A 453 17.21 46.94 -14.40
CA GLY A 453 18.23 47.98 -14.18
C GLY A 453 19.14 47.89 -12.96
N ILE A 454 20.44 47.69 -13.20
CA ILE A 454 21.52 48.62 -12.85
C ILE A 454 22.81 48.06 -13.48
N ALA A 455 23.46 48.89 -14.28
CA ALA A 455 24.76 48.65 -14.86
C ALA A 455 25.85 49.00 -13.84
N VAL A 456 26.83 48.11 -13.67
CA VAL A 456 28.18 48.48 -13.21
C VAL A 456 29.18 47.64 -14.00
N SER A 457 30.00 48.35 -14.76
CA SER A 457 31.20 47.89 -15.46
C SER A 457 32.36 47.78 -14.47
N ALA A 458 33.16 46.73 -14.55
CA ALA A 458 34.58 46.79 -14.20
C ALA A 458 35.36 45.63 -14.84
N ASN A 459 36.38 46.02 -15.60
CA ASN A 459 37.39 45.23 -16.28
C ASN A 459 38.36 44.53 -15.30
N HIS A 460 38.90 43.38 -15.72
CA HIS A 460 40.29 42.88 -15.56
C HIS A 460 40.33 41.51 -16.28
N ALA A 461 40.96 41.33 -17.45
CA ALA A 461 42.42 41.19 -17.67
C ALA A 461 43.07 40.40 -16.53
N GLY A 462 43.58 39.19 -16.67
CA GLY A 462 44.04 38.40 -17.81
C GLY A 462 45.23 37.62 -17.25
N GLU A 463 45.29 36.30 -17.42
CA GLU A 463 46.54 35.53 -17.36
C GLU A 463 46.23 34.09 -17.78
N GLU A 464 46.78 33.75 -18.95
CA GLU A 464 47.09 32.39 -19.36
C GLU A 464 48.09 31.82 -18.35
N ASP A 465 47.91 30.56 -17.93
CA ASP A 465 49.06 29.68 -17.94
C ASP A 465 48.67 28.20 -18.06
N ASP A 466 49.47 27.58 -18.91
CA ASP A 466 49.49 26.22 -19.41
C ASP A 466 49.85 25.24 -18.28
N PHE A 467 49.16 24.10 -18.16
CA PHE A 467 49.79 22.86 -17.69
C PHE A 467 48.94 21.65 -18.06
N THR A 468 49.36 21.03 -19.16
CA THR A 468 49.03 19.67 -19.56
C THR A 468 49.83 18.63 -18.75
N ARG A 469 49.31 17.38 -18.70
CA ARG A 469 49.82 16.15 -18.02
C ARG A 469 49.43 16.08 -16.54
N ASP A 470 48.85 15.01 -16.01
CA ASP A 470 49.28 13.62 -16.18
C ASP A 470 48.12 12.62 -15.96
N ARG A 471 47.95 11.68 -16.91
CA ARG A 471 47.12 10.48 -16.80
C ARG A 471 48.07 9.29 -16.77
N ALA A 472 48.31 8.67 -15.61
CA ALA A 472 48.66 7.24 -15.49
C ALA A 472 48.86 6.81 -14.03
N ARG A 473 48.55 5.53 -13.77
CA ARG A 473 48.77 4.72 -12.55
C ARG A 473 47.78 5.02 -11.42
N VAL A 474 47.05 4.04 -10.86
CA VAL A 474 47.52 2.75 -10.35
C VAL A 474 46.45 1.67 -10.49
N ARG A 475 46.83 0.53 -11.10
CA ARG A 475 46.22 -0.80 -10.94
C ARG A 475 47.04 -1.59 -9.91
N ARG A 476 46.38 -2.57 -9.27
CA ARG A 476 46.84 -3.53 -8.23
C ARG A 476 46.81 -2.94 -6.83
N ILE A 477 46.16 -3.59 -5.85
CA ILE A 477 46.53 -4.90 -5.30
C ILE A 477 45.29 -5.77 -5.02
N ILE A 478 45.35 -7.03 -5.46
CA ILE A 478 44.59 -8.17 -4.93
C ILE A 478 45.52 -8.87 -3.95
N GLY A 479 45.00 -9.26 -2.79
CA GLY A 479 45.71 -10.07 -1.80
C GLY A 479 44.93 -10.18 -0.49
N PHE A 480 43.83 -10.95 -0.53
CA PHE A 480 43.34 -11.92 0.48
C PHE A 480 41.87 -12.23 0.23
#